data_AF-A0A7K1EUD7-F1
#
_entry.id   AF-A0A7K1EUD7-F1
#
_cell.length_a   1.000
_cell.length_b   1.000
_cell.length_c   1.000
_cell.angle_alpha   90.00
_cell.angle_beta   90.00
_cell.angle_gamma   90.00
#
_symmetry.space_group_name_H-M   'P 1'
#
loop_
_entity.id
_entity.type
_entity.pdbx_description
1 polymer ?
#
loop_
_entity_poly.entity_id
_entity_poly.type
_entity_poly.pdbx_seq_one_letter_code
_entity_poly.pdbx_strand_id
1 'polypeptide(L)'
;MINYLARRIAISVAILFAVSFAVYLIFAILPFDPAALTCGKNCNDPTIIEANRKRLGYDLPIWTQYFIFLKGLFVGRTFGEGAATIFCPAPSFGYSFQEHACVTSSILEALPVTLSLAIGALVLWLIIGVGLGILAARYRGRAADTGSTVFVLIGTS
;
A
#
# COMPACT_ATOMS: atom_id res chain seq x y z
N MET A 1 30.23 6.02 14.66
CA MET A 1 28.86 5.47 14.76
C MET A 1 27.80 6.44 14.22
N ILE A 2 27.76 7.71 14.64
CA ILE A 2 26.80 8.72 14.15
C ILE A 2 26.87 8.91 12.62
N ASN A 3 28.08 9.00 12.04
CA ASN A 3 28.24 9.17 10.59
C ASN A 3 27.72 7.95 9.79
N TYR A 4 27.88 6.74 10.34
CA TYR A 4 27.34 5.52 9.74
C TYR A 4 25.82 5.49 9.80
N LEU A 5 25.23 5.86 10.95
CA LEU A 5 23.79 5.95 11.13
C LEU A 5 23.17 7.01 10.22
N ALA A 6 23.78 8.21 10.15
CA ALA A 6 23.34 9.29 9.28
C ALA A 6 23.36 8.87 7.79
N ARG A 7 24.44 8.21 7.35
CA ARG A 7 24.54 7.67 5.99
C ARG A 7 23.46 6.63 5.70
N ARG A 8 23.20 5.71 6.64
CA ARG A 8 22.13 4.70 6.52
C ARG A 8 20.75 5.33 6.40
N ILE A 9 20.43 6.29 7.27
CA ILE A 9 19.14 7.00 7.25
C ILE A 9 18.98 7.77 5.94
N ALA A 10 20.01 8.51 5.51
CA ALA A 10 19.98 9.26 4.25
C ALA A 10 19.73 8.34 3.04
N ILE A 11 20.41 7.19 2.97
CA ILE A 11 20.19 6.20 1.91
C ILE A 11 18.77 5.63 1.97
N SER A 12 18.28 5.24 3.15
CA SER A 12 16.92 4.71 3.31
C SER A 12 15.86 5.72 2.88
N VAL A 13 16.01 6.98 3.28
CA VAL A 13 15.10 8.07 2.88
C VAL A 13 15.15 8.27 1.36
N ALA A 14 16.34 8.31 0.75
CA ALA A 14 16.48 8.43 -0.69
C ALA A 14 15.81 7.27 -1.45
N ILE A 15 15.94 6.03 -0.95
CA ILE A 15 15.26 4.86 -1.52
C ILE A 15 13.73 4.99 -1.40
N LEU A 16 13.21 5.42 -0.25
CA LEU A 16 11.77 5.63 -0.07
C LEU A 16 11.21 6.68 -1.03
N PHE A 17 11.94 7.80 -1.21
CA PHE A 17 11.56 8.81 -2.21
C PHE A 17 11.62 8.25 -3.63
N ALA A 18 12.66 7.51 -3.99
CA ALA A 18 12.79 6.91 -5.31
C ALA A 18 11.66 5.91 -5.61
N VAL A 19 11.35 5.01 -4.67
CA VAL A 19 10.29 4.01 -4.82
C VAL A 19 8.92 4.68 -4.86
N SER A 20 8.64 5.63 -3.96
CA SER A 20 7.35 6.34 -3.96
C SER A 20 7.13 7.12 -5.24
N PHE A 21 8.15 7.82 -5.74
CA PHE A 21 8.08 8.54 -7.01
C PHE A 21 7.90 7.57 -8.19
N ALA A 22 8.61 6.44 -8.20
CA ALA A 22 8.47 5.43 -9.24
C ALA A 22 7.04 4.87 -9.29
N VAL A 23 6.45 4.52 -8.13
CA VAL A 23 5.07 4.06 -8.04
C VAL A 23 4.11 5.15 -8.52
N TYR A 24 4.30 6.38 -8.09
CA TYR A 24 3.48 7.51 -8.51
C TYR A 24 3.51 7.70 -10.03
N LEU A 25 4.70 7.61 -10.63
CA LEU A 25 4.92 7.75 -12.06
C LEU A 25 4.30 6.60 -12.87
N ILE A 26 4.33 5.38 -12.34
CA ILE A 26 3.61 4.24 -12.94
C ILE A 26 2.12 4.60 -13.04
N PHE A 27 1.48 5.00 -11.93
CA PHE A 27 0.06 5.36 -11.92
C PHE A 27 -0.29 6.58 -12.77
N ALA A 28 0.62 7.54 -12.91
CA ALA A 28 0.40 8.73 -13.72
C ALA A 28 0.51 8.48 -15.23
N ILE A 29 1.23 7.44 -15.66
CA ILE A 29 1.38 7.05 -17.08
C ILE A 29 0.29 6.06 -17.49
N LEU A 30 -0.39 5.40 -16.54
CA LEU A 30 -1.51 4.51 -16.86
C LEU A 30 -2.55 5.26 -17.73
N PRO A 31 -3.09 4.63 -18.79
CA PRO A 31 -4.01 5.26 -19.74
C PRO A 31 -5.43 5.48 -19.16
N PHE A 32 -5.55 5.54 -17.84
CA PHE A 32 -6.80 5.62 -17.11
C PHE A 32 -6.93 7.01 -16.47
N ASP A 33 -8.08 7.67 -16.61
CA ASP A 33 -8.32 8.99 -16.03
C ASP A 33 -8.77 8.90 -14.57
N PRO A 34 -7.94 9.27 -13.57
CA PRO A 34 -8.31 9.20 -12.17
C PRO A 34 -9.53 10.08 -11.82
N ALA A 35 -9.79 11.15 -12.60
CA ALA A 35 -10.97 11.99 -12.42
C ALA A 35 -12.28 11.29 -12.85
N ALA A 36 -12.21 10.28 -13.72
CA ALA A 36 -13.37 9.50 -14.10
C ALA A 36 -13.83 8.54 -12.99
N LEU A 37 -12.93 8.09 -12.11
CA LEU A 37 -13.28 7.20 -10.98
C LEU A 37 -14.12 7.90 -9.91
N THR A 38 -14.05 9.23 -9.84
CA THR A 38 -14.66 9.96 -8.73
C THR A 38 -16.18 10.14 -8.89
N CYS A 39 -16.71 9.93 -10.09
CA CYS A 39 -18.13 10.07 -10.41
C CYS A 39 -18.97 8.79 -10.19
N GLY A 40 -18.35 7.65 -9.88
CA GLY A 40 -19.07 6.37 -9.83
C GLY A 40 -19.62 5.91 -11.20
N LYS A 41 -20.66 5.06 -11.18
CA LYS A 41 -21.14 4.26 -12.34
C LYS A 41 -21.71 5.05 -13.54
N ASN A 42 -21.98 6.35 -13.41
CA ASN A 42 -22.68 7.15 -14.43
C ASN A 42 -21.85 8.29 -15.04
N CYS A 43 -20.51 8.27 -14.95
CA CYS A 43 -19.68 9.32 -15.56
C CYS A 43 -19.44 9.08 -17.06
N ASN A 44 -20.47 9.38 -17.86
CA ASN A 44 -20.35 9.43 -19.32
C ASN A 44 -20.27 10.87 -19.85
N ASP A 45 -20.48 11.87 -18.98
CA ASP A 45 -20.43 13.29 -19.37
C ASP A 45 -19.00 13.85 -19.25
N PRO A 46 -18.34 14.23 -20.36
CA PRO A 46 -16.98 14.77 -20.36
C PRO A 46 -16.82 16.04 -19.52
N THR A 47 -17.88 16.85 -19.39
CA THR A 47 -17.84 18.12 -18.67
C THR A 47 -17.64 17.93 -17.16
N ILE A 48 -18.24 16.88 -16.61
CA ILE A 48 -18.12 16.53 -15.19
C ILE A 48 -16.72 15.99 -14.89
N ILE A 49 -16.15 15.20 -15.80
CA ILE A 49 -14.80 14.65 -15.66
C ILE A 49 -13.75 15.78 -15.66
N GLU A 50 -13.87 16.75 -16.58
CA GLU A 50 -12.95 17.88 -16.61
C GLU A 50 -13.06 18.78 -15.37
N ALA A 51 -14.29 19.01 -14.89
CA ALA A 51 -14.52 19.73 -13.64
C ALA A 51 -13.89 19.02 -12.44
N ASN A 52 -14.01 17.69 -12.36
CA ASN A 52 -13.38 16.88 -11.31
C ASN A 52 -11.86 16.88 -11.43
N ARG A 53 -11.31 16.85 -12.64
CA ARG A 53 -9.86 16.92 -12.89
C ARG A 53 -9.26 18.18 -12.27
N LYS A 54 -9.90 19.34 -12.49
CA LYS A 54 -9.49 20.63 -11.90
C LYS A 54 -9.67 20.64 -10.38
N ARG A 55 -10.83 20.19 -9.88
CA ARG A 55 -11.13 20.14 -8.43
C ARG A 55 -10.16 19.27 -7.61
N LEU A 56 -9.57 18.26 -8.24
CA LEU A 56 -8.66 17.32 -7.60
C LEU A 56 -7.18 17.67 -7.82
N GLY A 57 -6.91 18.70 -8.64
CA GLY A 57 -5.56 19.14 -9.00
C GLY A 57 -4.84 18.17 -9.94
N TYR A 58 -5.58 17.37 -10.71
CA TYR A 58 -5.03 16.45 -11.70
C TYR A 58 -4.66 17.16 -13.02
N ASP A 59 -5.00 18.44 -13.16
CA ASP A 59 -4.58 19.33 -14.23
C ASP A 59 -3.16 19.90 -14.02
N LEU A 60 -2.62 19.80 -12.80
CA LEU A 60 -1.31 20.32 -12.43
C LEU A 60 -0.16 19.49 -13.04
N PRO A 61 1.06 20.04 -13.20
CA PRO A 61 2.24 19.27 -13.56
C PRO A 61 2.51 18.12 -12.56
N ILE A 62 2.99 16.98 -13.06
CA ILE A 62 3.20 15.76 -12.28
C ILE A 62 4.06 15.98 -11.02
N TRP A 63 5.06 16.87 -11.12
CA TRP A 63 5.92 17.26 -10.02
C TRP A 63 5.14 17.95 -8.90
N THR A 64 4.28 18.89 -9.26
CA THR A 64 3.42 19.61 -8.31
C THR A 64 2.46 18.65 -7.63
N GLN A 65 1.85 17.73 -8.37
CA GLN A 65 0.94 16.74 -7.80
C GLN A 65 1.66 15.81 -6.79
N TYR A 66 2.89 15.38 -7.11
CA TYR A 66 3.71 14.57 -6.21
C TYR A 66 4.10 15.33 -4.93
N PHE A 67 4.49 16.62 -5.03
CA PHE A 67 4.77 17.43 -3.86
C PHE A 67 3.54 17.66 -2.97
N ILE A 68 2.36 17.86 -3.57
CA ILE A 68 1.10 17.95 -2.82
C ILE A 68 0.81 16.64 -2.09
N PHE A 69 1.04 15.48 -2.75
CA PHE A 69 0.93 14.17 -2.12
C PHE A 69 1.90 14.00 -0.94
N LEU A 70 3.18 14.29 -1.13
CA LEU A 70 4.20 14.21 -0.07
C LEU A 70 3.88 15.13 1.11
N LYS A 71 3.48 16.37 0.85
CA LYS A 71 3.08 17.32 1.89
C LYS A 71 1.87 16.77 2.67
N GLY A 72 0.90 16.19 1.97
CA GLY A 72 -0.28 15.56 2.57
C GLY A 72 0.06 14.48 3.61
N LEU A 73 1.17 13.77 3.43
CA LEU A 73 1.62 12.75 4.38
C LEU A 73 1.99 13.33 5.75
N PHE A 74 2.47 14.58 5.81
CA PHE A 74 2.94 15.19 7.07
C PHE A 74 1.95 16.16 7.70
N VAL A 75 1.22 16.93 6.89
CA VAL A 75 0.30 17.98 7.38
C VAL A 75 -1.17 17.68 7.11
N GLY A 76 -1.48 16.56 6.47
CA GLY A 76 -2.84 16.25 6.00
C GLY A 76 -3.14 16.94 4.68
N ARG A 77 -4.24 16.54 4.04
CA ARG A 77 -4.63 17.05 2.72
C ARG A 77 -6.14 17.23 2.64
N THR A 78 -6.53 18.35 2.03
CA THR A 78 -7.91 18.62 1.62
C THR A 78 -8.13 18.14 0.19
N PHE A 79 -9.27 17.52 -0.06
CA PHE A 79 -9.73 17.12 -1.39
C PHE A 79 -11.05 17.84 -1.71
N GLY A 80 -11.19 18.32 -2.94
CA GLY A 80 -12.37 19.05 -3.42
C GLY A 80 -12.36 20.55 -3.13
N GLU A 81 -13.37 21.25 -3.64
CA GLU A 81 -13.58 22.69 -3.51
C GLU A 81 -15.04 23.01 -3.17
N GLY A 82 -15.28 24.06 -2.38
CA GLY A 82 -16.63 24.53 -2.01
C GLY A 82 -17.33 23.66 -0.95
N ALA A 83 -18.62 23.37 -1.17
CA ALA A 83 -19.47 22.64 -0.21
C ALA A 83 -19.10 21.15 -0.04
N ALA A 84 -18.24 20.61 -0.91
CA ALA A 84 -17.77 19.22 -0.87
C ALA A 84 -16.26 19.16 -0.56
N THR A 85 -15.81 19.94 0.42
CA THR A 85 -14.42 19.90 0.91
C THR A 85 -14.27 18.79 1.95
N ILE A 86 -13.28 17.93 1.72
CA ILE A 86 -13.00 16.78 2.60
C ILE A 86 -11.58 16.93 3.12
N PHE A 87 -11.44 17.07 4.44
CA PHE A 87 -10.13 17.13 5.08
C PHE A 87 -9.73 15.76 5.61
N CYS A 88 -8.62 15.22 5.10
CA CYS A 88 -8.00 14.02 5.64
C CYS A 88 -6.80 14.40 6.53
N PRO A 89 -6.78 13.99 7.81
CA PRO A 89 -5.70 14.29 8.73
C PRO A 89 -4.38 13.60 8.33
N ALA A 90 -3.26 14.09 8.85
CA ALA A 90 -1.97 13.43 8.68
C ALA A 90 -1.93 12.12 9.49
N PRO A 91 -1.35 11.02 8.95
CA PRO A 91 -0.77 10.90 7.62
C PRO A 91 -1.82 10.68 6.52
N SER A 92 -1.89 11.55 5.52
CA SER A 92 -2.88 11.43 4.44
C SER A 92 -2.30 10.64 3.26
N PHE A 93 -2.79 9.42 3.05
CA PHE A 93 -2.47 8.60 1.88
C PHE A 93 -3.36 8.87 0.66
N GLY A 94 -4.41 9.68 0.83
CA GLY A 94 -5.42 9.91 -0.20
C GLY A 94 -6.84 9.85 0.34
N TYR A 95 -7.79 10.05 -0.56
CA TYR A 95 -9.21 9.87 -0.32
C TYR A 95 -9.77 8.84 -1.31
N SER A 96 -10.51 7.86 -0.80
CA SER A 96 -11.20 6.86 -1.62
C SER A 96 -12.57 7.40 -2.01
N PHE A 97 -12.77 7.66 -3.31
CA PHE A 97 -14.06 8.09 -3.84
C PHE A 97 -15.08 6.95 -3.94
N GLN A 98 -14.63 5.69 -3.86
CA GLN A 98 -15.51 4.52 -3.87
C GLN A 98 -16.05 4.20 -2.48
N GLU A 99 -15.19 4.26 -1.47
CA GLU A 99 -15.56 3.98 -0.07
C GLU A 99 -16.03 5.23 0.68
N HIS A 100 -15.89 6.41 0.08
CA HIS A 100 -16.18 7.71 0.69
C HIS A 100 -15.45 7.93 2.03
N ALA A 101 -14.21 7.46 2.12
CA ALA A 101 -13.39 7.52 3.33
C ALA A 101 -11.95 7.93 3.01
N CYS A 102 -11.26 8.49 4.00
CA CYS A 102 -9.82 8.71 3.90
C CYS A 102 -9.12 7.35 3.86
N VAL A 103 -8.16 7.17 2.95
CA VAL A 103 -7.47 5.87 2.79
C VAL A 103 -6.80 5.44 4.11
N THR A 104 -6.33 6.41 4.88
CA THR A 104 -5.73 6.17 6.20
C THR A 104 -6.70 5.54 7.19
N SER A 105 -7.99 5.90 7.20
CA SER A 105 -8.97 5.27 8.09
C SER A 105 -9.28 3.84 7.63
N SER A 106 -9.45 3.60 6.33
CA SER A 106 -9.65 2.24 5.79
C SER A 106 -8.47 1.31 6.15
N ILE A 107 -7.23 1.82 6.09
CA ILE A 107 -6.05 1.05 6.50
C ILE A 107 -6.09 0.74 8.00
N LEU A 108 -6.41 1.73 8.85
CA LEU A 108 -6.46 1.53 10.30
C LEU A 108 -7.53 0.53 10.73
N GLU A 109 -8.67 0.50 10.02
CA GLU A 109 -9.74 -0.47 10.25
C GLU A 109 -9.33 -1.90 9.84
N ALA A 110 -8.60 -2.04 8.74
CA ALA A 110 -8.11 -3.33 8.25
C ALA A 110 -6.89 -3.86 9.03
N LEU A 111 -6.11 -2.98 9.66
CA LEU A 111 -4.87 -3.31 10.37
C LEU A 111 -5.04 -4.37 11.48
N PRO A 112 -5.98 -4.28 12.44
CA PRO A 112 -6.11 -5.28 13.50
C PRO A 112 -6.53 -6.66 12.96
N VAL A 113 -7.36 -6.68 11.91
CA VAL A 113 -7.82 -7.93 11.29
C VAL A 113 -6.66 -8.62 10.59
N THR A 114 -5.92 -7.88 9.75
CA THR A 114 -4.73 -8.43 9.07
C THR A 114 -3.65 -8.86 10.05
N LEU A 115 -3.45 -8.10 11.13
CA LEU A 115 -2.48 -8.45 12.17
C LEU A 115 -2.87 -9.75 12.89
N SER A 116 -4.14 -9.93 13.25
CA SER A 116 -4.60 -11.16 13.92
C SER A 116 -4.45 -12.39 13.02
N LEU A 117 -4.78 -12.26 11.72
CA LEU A 117 -4.56 -13.31 10.73
C LEU A 117 -3.07 -13.62 10.52
N ALA A 118 -2.23 -12.59 10.41
CA ALA A 118 -0.79 -12.75 10.22
C ALA A 118 -0.13 -13.43 11.43
N ILE A 119 -0.51 -13.06 12.65
CA ILE A 119 -0.02 -13.71 13.88
C ILE A 119 -0.48 -15.17 13.92
N GLY A 120 -1.76 -15.45 13.62
CA GLY A 120 -2.28 -16.81 13.58
C GLY A 120 -1.53 -17.68 12.56
N ALA A 121 -1.32 -17.16 11.36
CA ALA A 121 -0.55 -17.83 10.31
C ALA A 121 0.91 -18.07 10.73
N LEU A 122 1.56 -17.09 11.36
CA LEU A 122 2.92 -17.19 11.85
C LEU A 122 3.07 -18.28 12.92
N VAL A 123 2.13 -18.37 13.86
CA VAL A 123 2.14 -19.41 14.90
C VAL A 123 2.00 -20.80 14.29
N LEU A 124 1.03 -20.99 13.39
CA LEU A 124 0.87 -22.27 12.69
C LEU A 124 2.09 -22.62 11.85
N TRP A 125 2.66 -21.65 11.14
CA TRP A 125 3.86 -21.84 10.33
C TRP A 125 5.07 -22.21 11.19
N LEU A 126 5.25 -21.59 12.36
CA LEU A 126 6.32 -21.97 13.28
C LEU A 126 6.11 -23.39 13.82
N ILE A 127 4.90 -23.74 14.26
CA ILE A 127 4.65 -25.07 14.84
C ILE A 127 4.82 -26.17 13.79
N ILE A 128 4.18 -26.02 12.62
CA ILE A 128 4.15 -27.04 11.58
C ILE A 128 5.47 -27.03 10.79
N GLY A 129 5.91 -25.86 10.31
CA GLY A 129 7.10 -25.72 9.48
C GLY A 129 8.38 -26.07 10.23
N VAL A 130 8.58 -25.52 11.43
CA VAL A 130 9.76 -25.85 12.25
C VAL A 130 9.66 -27.28 12.78
N GLY A 131 8.47 -27.73 13.20
CA GLY A 131 8.26 -29.10 13.68
C GLY A 131 8.60 -30.16 12.63
N LEU A 132 8.06 -30.03 11.41
CA LEU A 132 8.39 -30.91 10.29
C LEU A 132 9.87 -30.79 9.89
N GLY A 133 10.44 -29.59 9.91
CA GLY A 133 11.86 -29.38 9.63
C GLY A 133 12.78 -30.10 10.64
N ILE A 134 12.46 -30.06 11.94
CA ILE A 134 13.20 -30.80 12.98
C ILE A 134 13.05 -32.31 12.77
N LEU A 135 11.83 -32.78 12.43
CA LEU A 135 11.56 -34.20 12.22
C LEU A 135 12.36 -34.74 11.01
N ALA A 136 12.38 -33.99 9.91
CA ALA A 136 13.18 -34.29 8.72
C ALA A 136 14.68 -34.33 9.06
N ALA A 137 15.19 -33.36 9.82
CA ALA A 137 16.58 -33.32 10.25
C ALA A 137 16.95 -34.51 11.16
N ARG A 138 16.04 -34.95 12.04
CA ARG A 138 16.26 -36.07 12.96
C ARG A 138 16.24 -37.43 12.26
N TYR A 139 15.37 -37.62 11.27
CA TYR A 139 15.17 -38.89 10.55
C TYR A 139 15.65 -38.85 9.10
N ARG A 140 16.71 -38.08 8.85
CA ARG A 140 17.31 -37.88 7.53
C ARG A 140 17.47 -39.19 6.75
N GLY A 141 16.93 -39.24 5.53
CA GLY A 141 16.99 -40.40 4.64
C GLY A 141 15.98 -41.52 4.94
N ARG A 142 15.03 -41.34 5.87
CA ARG A 142 13.91 -42.28 6.10
C ARG A 142 12.61 -41.76 5.49
N ALA A 143 11.59 -42.62 5.41
CA ALA A 143 10.27 -42.27 4.89
C ALA A 143 9.63 -41.02 5.54
N ALA A 144 9.93 -40.75 6.82
CA ALA A 144 9.46 -39.55 7.53
C ALA A 144 10.08 -38.24 7.00
N ASP A 145 11.32 -38.27 6.49
CA ASP A 145 12.01 -37.14 5.86
C ASP A 145 11.44 -36.87 4.46
N THR A 146 11.28 -37.92 3.65
CA THR A 146 10.66 -37.80 2.32
C THR A 146 9.20 -37.34 2.40
N GLY A 147 8.41 -37.89 3.33
CA GLY A 147 7.02 -37.51 3.52
C GLY A 147 6.83 -36.07 3.97
N SER A 148 7.65 -35.59 4.92
CA SER A 148 7.61 -34.20 5.38
C SER A 148 8.07 -33.21 4.30
N THR A 149 9.11 -33.56 3.53
CA THR A 149 9.59 -32.73 2.42
C THR A 149 8.56 -32.60 1.29
N VAL A 150 7.90 -33.70 0.91
CA VAL A 150 6.84 -33.68 -0.11
C VAL A 150 5.64 -32.84 0.38
N PHE A 151 5.24 -33.01 1.64
CA PHE A 151 4.15 -32.23 2.23
C PHE A 151 4.45 -30.72 2.21
N VAL A 152 5.67 -30.32 2.58
CA VAL A 152 6.09 -28.92 2.55
C VAL A 152 6.10 -28.37 1.12
N LEU A 153 6.63 -29.09 0.13
CA LEU A 153 6.68 -28.63 -1.26
C LEU A 153 5.29 -28.41 -1.87
N ILE A 154 4.33 -29.29 -1.54
CA ILE A 154 2.93 -29.14 -1.96
C ILE A 154 2.29 -27.95 -1.23
N GLY A 155 2.57 -27.77 0.07
CA GLY A 155 1.98 -26.70 0.87
C GLY A 155 2.50 -25.30 0.56
N THR A 156 3.67 -25.16 -0.06
CA THR A 156 4.26 -23.85 -0.43
C THR A 156 3.98 -23.40 -1.86
N SER A 157 3.40 -24.27 -2.70
CA SER A 157 3.08 -24.00 -4.11
C SER A 157 1.61 -23.60 -4.26
#